data_AF-A0A968QN09-F1
#
_entry.id   AF-A0A968QN09-F1
#
_cell.length_a   1.000
_cell.length_b   1.000
_cell.length_c   1.000
_cell.angle_alpha   90.00
_cell.angle_beta   90.00
_cell.angle_gamma   90.00
#
_symmetry.space_group_name_H-M   'P 1'
#
loop_
_entity.id
_entity.type
_entity.pdbx_description
1 polymer ?
#
loop_
_entity_poly.entity_id
_entity_poly.type
_entity_poly.pdbx_seq_one_letter_code
_entity_poly.pdbx_strand_id
1 'polypeptide(L)' 'MKKVRQRLEKNRYTEPLFDTPRFARNLESAYQQVWQIYRRGETPRVIDTISLS' A
#
# COMPACT_ATOMS: atom_id res chain seq x y z
N MET A 1 15.54 1.21 24.45
CA MET A 1 14.68 0.14 23.88
C MET A 1 13.19 0.25 24.27
N LYS A 2 12.79 0.39 25.56
CA LYS A 2 11.36 0.42 25.97
C LYS A 2 10.48 1.50 25.30
N LYS A 3 10.96 2.74 25.15
CA LYS A 3 10.18 3.86 24.57
C LYS A 3 9.72 3.63 23.12
N VAL A 4 10.55 2.99 22.29
CA VAL A 4 10.20 2.72 20.88
C VAL A 4 9.08 1.68 20.79
N ARG A 5 9.17 0.61 21.59
CA ARG A 5 8.11 -0.41 21.66
C ARG A 5 6.78 0.17 22.13
N GLN A 6 6.78 0.99 23.17
CA GLN A 6 5.57 1.67 23.65
C GLN A 6 4.92 2.55 22.58
N ARG A 7 5.74 3.26 21.78
CA ARG A 7 5.23 4.07 20.67
C ARG A 7 4.60 3.21 19.58
N LEU A 8 5.20 2.08 19.23
CA LEU A 8 4.63 1.13 18.26
C LEU A 8 3.33 0.49 18.77
N GLU A 9 3.30 0.05 20.04
CA GLU A 9 2.12 -0.57 20.66
C GLU A 9 0.92 0.37 20.71
N LYS A 10 1.14 1.66 20.98
CA LYS A 10 0.09 2.69 20.98
C LYS A 10 -0.45 2.95 19.57
N ASN A 11 0.45 3.01 18.59
CA ASN A 11 0.15 3.51 17.26
C ASN A 11 -0.28 2.41 16.27
N ARG A 12 -0.11 1.13 16.62
CA ARG A 12 -0.39 -0.02 15.74
C ARG A 12 -1.84 -0.17 15.27
N TYR A 13 -2.77 0.59 15.84
CA TYR A 13 -4.19 0.53 15.47
C TYR A 13 -4.70 1.85 14.88
N THR A 14 -3.89 2.90 14.91
CA THR A 14 -4.29 4.25 14.50
C THR A 14 -3.45 4.79 13.36
N GLU A 15 -2.23 4.29 13.19
CA GLU A 15 -1.32 4.76 12.15
C GLU A 15 -1.46 3.95 10.86
N PRO A 16 -1.42 4.59 9.68
CA PRO A 16 -1.55 3.94 8.38
C PRO A 16 -0.57 2.80 8.12
N LEU A 17 0.60 2.82 8.77
CA LEU A 17 1.62 1.78 8.65
C LEU A 17 1.11 0.38 9.03
N PHE A 18 0.10 0.31 9.90
CA PHE A 18 -0.45 -0.95 10.42
C PHE A 18 -1.86 -1.25 9.90
N ASP A 19 -2.37 -0.44 8.97
CA ASP A 19 -3.65 -0.69 8.31
C ASP A 19 -3.45 -1.73 7.19
N THR A 20 -3.36 -3.00 7.59
CA THR A 20 -3.20 -4.13 6.67
C THR A 20 -4.31 -4.18 5.62
N PRO A 21 -5.60 -3.95 5.95
CA PRO A 21 -6.65 -3.86 4.92
C PRO A 21 -6.41 -2.77 3.87
N ARG A 22 -5.99 -1.57 4.27
CA ARG A 22 -5.65 -0.49 3.33
C ARG A 22 -4.44 -0.83 2.48
N PHE A 23 -3.43 -1.45 3.06
CA PHE A 23 -2.28 -1.95 2.32
C PHE A 23 -2.69 -2.96 1.24
N ALA A 24 -3.54 -3.93 1.59
CA ALA A 24 -4.03 -4.95 0.66
C ALA A 24 -4.80 -4.32 -0.52
N ARG A 25 -5.72 -3.38 -0.24
CA ARG A 25 -6.46 -2.66 -1.30
C ARG A 25 -5.54 -1.91 -2.27
N ASN A 26 -4.52 -1.23 -1.74
CA ASN A 26 -3.56 -0.51 -2.58
C ASN A 26 -2.75 -1.49 -3.46
N LEU A 27 -2.36 -2.64 -2.91
CA LEU A 27 -1.63 -3.67 -3.64
C LEU A 27 -2.46 -4.31 -4.75
N GLU A 28 -3.72 -4.66 -4.45
CA GLU A 28 -4.66 -5.22 -5.43
C GLU A 28 -4.90 -4.25 -6.59
N SER A 29 -5.11 -2.95 -6.28
CA SER A 29 -5.25 -1.89 -7.28
C SER A 29 -3.99 -1.74 -8.15
N ALA A 30 -2.80 -1.82 -7.57
CA ALA A 30 -1.55 -1.81 -8.34
C ALA A 30 -1.49 -2.98 -9.33
N TYR A 31 -1.79 -4.20 -8.87
CA TYR A 31 -1.75 -5.37 -9.76
C TYR A 31 -2.77 -5.29 -10.89
N GLN A 32 -3.95 -4.72 -10.64
CA GLN A 32 -4.91 -4.44 -11.71
C GLN A 32 -4.32 -3.51 -12.76
N GLN A 33 -3.63 -2.43 -12.35
CA GLN A 33 -2.98 -1.51 -13.28
C GLN A 33 -1.83 -2.17 -14.06
N VAL A 34 -0.99 -2.98 -13.39
CA VAL A 34 0.05 -3.80 -14.05
C VAL A 34 -0.59 -4.66 -15.15
N TRP A 35 -1.67 -5.34 -14.82
CA TRP A 35 -2.36 -6.22 -15.76
C TRP A 35 -2.92 -5.46 -16.97
N GLN A 36 -3.49 -4.26 -16.76
CA GLN A 36 -3.99 -3.42 -17.85
C GLN A 36 -2.87 -2.94 -18.78
N ILE A 37 -1.73 -2.51 -18.23
CA ILE A 37 -0.54 -2.09 -19.00
C ILE A 37 -0.06 -3.25 -19.87
N TYR A 38 0.11 -4.43 -19.27
CA TYR A 38 0.53 -5.63 -19.98
C TYR A 38 -0.45 -6.01 -21.10
N ARG A 39 -1.75 -6.03 -20.81
CA ARG A 39 -2.79 -6.36 -21.80
C ARG A 39 -2.83 -5.42 -23.00
N ARG A 40 -2.39 -4.17 -22.83
CA ARG A 40 -2.32 -3.17 -23.90
C ARG A 40 -1.02 -3.22 -24.69
N GLY A 41 -0.06 -4.07 -24.30
CA GLY A 41 1.27 -4.11 -24.89
C GLY A 41 2.11 -2.86 -24.59
N GLU A 42 1.74 -2.10 -23.57
CA GLU A 42 2.47 -0.91 -23.13
C GLU A 42 3.76 -1.31 -22.37
N THR A 43 4.75 -0.42 -22.37
CA THR A 43 5.97 -0.64 -21.58
C THR A 43 5.70 -0.50 -20.08
N PRO A 44 6.39 -1.27 -19.22
CA PRO A 44 6.27 -1.11 -17.77
C PRO A 44 6.59 0.32 -17.32
N ARG A 45 5.79 0.85 -16.38
CA ARG A 45 5.97 2.16 -15.77
C ARG A 45 5.68 2.12 -14.27
N VAL A 46 6.14 3.14 -13.55
CA VAL A 46 5.83 3.31 -12.13
C VAL A 46 4.30 3.43 -11.95
N ILE A 47 3.78 2.69 -10.98
CA ILE A 47 2.38 2.76 -10.57
C ILE A 47 2.33 3.48 -9.24
N ASP A 48 1.74 4.67 -9.22
CA ASP A 48 1.49 5.42 -8.00
C ASP A 48 0.13 5.04 -7.43
N THR A 49 0.14 4.43 -6.25
CA THR A 49 -1.07 3.92 -5.57
C THR A 49 -1.66 4.92 -4.58
N ILE A 50 -1.10 6.13 -4.44
CA ILE A 50 -1.50 7.07 -3.39
C ILE A 50 -2.81 7.83 -3.71
N SER A 51 -3.39 7.70 -4.92
CA SER A 51 -4.46 8.62 -5.39
C SER A 51 -5.90 8.05 -5.47
N LEU A 52 -6.22 6.93 -4.82
CA LEU A 52 -7.61 6.44 -4.74
C LEU A 52 -8.02 6.26 -3.28
N SER A 53 -8.34 7.38 -2.62
CA SER A 53 -9.12 7.44 -1.38
C SER A 53 -10.60 7.54 -1.70
#